data_AF-A0A6P1BX35-F1
#
_entry.id   AF-A0A6P1BX35-F1
#
_cell.length_a   1.000
_cell.length_b   1.000
_cell.length_c   1.000
_cell.angle_alpha   90.00
_cell.angle_beta   90.00
_cell.angle_gamma   90.00
#
_symmetry.space_group_name_H-M   'P 1'
#
loop_
_entity.id
_entity.type
_entity.pdbx_description
1 polymer ?
#
loop_
_entity_poly.entity_id
_entity_poly.type
_entity_poly.pdbx_seq_one_letter_code
_entity_poly.pdbx_strand_id
1 'polypeptide(L)' 'MSVESAQARVGRPLTPVSVAGVARRQTRRAVYGTAAVGAAAAAGAYGYYHYPSNGQGFVCQPGTYFRGEDGRQHLCQ' A
#
# COMPACT_ATOMS: atom_id res chain seq x y z
N MET A 1 47.95 -8.74 -12.45
CA MET A 1 46.93 -8.37 -11.44
C MET A 1 45.98 -9.55 -11.31
N SER A 2 46.31 -10.47 -10.41
CA SER A 2 45.46 -11.62 -10.11
C SER A 2 44.34 -11.14 -9.18
N VAL A 3 43.09 -11.32 -9.60
CA VAL A 3 41.98 -11.21 -8.66
C VAL A 3 42.12 -12.42 -7.76
N GLU A 4 42.72 -12.25 -6.58
CA GLU A 4 42.59 -13.23 -5.50
C GLU A 4 41.10 -13.42 -5.32
N SER A 5 40.63 -14.64 -5.63
CA SER A 5 39.24 -15.05 -5.62
C SER A 5 38.44 -14.25 -4.60
N ALA A 6 37.56 -13.35 -5.06
CA ALA A 6 36.58 -12.72 -4.20
C ALA A 6 35.63 -13.82 -3.73
N GLN A 7 36.01 -14.55 -2.69
CA GLN A 7 35.18 -15.56 -2.07
C GLN A 7 34.01 -14.81 -1.46
N ALA A 8 32.93 -14.67 -2.24
CA ALA A 8 31.65 -14.20 -1.75
C ALA A 8 31.27 -15.16 -0.63
N ARG A 9 31.46 -14.73 0.61
CA ARG A 9 31.25 -15.55 1.81
C ARG A 9 29.78 -15.94 1.88
N VAL A 10 29.39 -17.05 1.27
CA VAL A 10 28.01 -17.57 1.28
C VAL A 10 27.64 -17.96 2.72
N GLY A 11 26.47 -17.54 3.19
CA GLY A 11 25.89 -18.01 4.45
C GLY A 11 26.04 -17.06 5.66
N ARG A 12 26.90 -16.04 5.61
CA ARG A 12 26.92 -15.02 6.68
C ARG A 12 25.61 -14.23 6.63
N PRO A 13 24.96 -13.91 7.75
CA PRO A 13 23.62 -13.35 7.77
C PRO A 13 23.43 -12.07 6.92
N LEU A 14 24.51 -11.32 6.66
CA LEU A 14 24.53 -10.12 5.81
C LEU A 14 24.96 -10.37 4.36
N THR A 15 25.18 -11.62 3.94
CA THR A 15 25.58 -11.94 2.57
C THR A 15 24.35 -12.28 1.72
N PRO A 16 24.36 -11.98 0.40
CA PRO A 16 23.19 -12.13 -0.46
C PRO A 16 22.59 -13.53 -0.45
N VAL A 17 23.44 -14.55 -0.28
CA VAL A 17 23.09 -15.98 -0.39
C VAL A 17 22.79 -16.62 0.98
N SER A 18 22.64 -15.85 2.06
CA SER A 18 22.23 -16.41 3.35
C SER A 18 20.72 -16.69 3.40
N VAL A 19 20.33 -17.94 3.68
CA VAL A 19 18.92 -18.36 3.86
C VAL A 19 18.22 -17.51 4.91
N ALA A 20 18.86 -17.28 6.06
CA ALA A 20 18.32 -16.43 7.11
C ALA A 20 18.18 -14.95 6.66
N GLY A 21 19.07 -14.48 5.78
CA GLY A 21 18.96 -13.14 5.18
C GLY A 21 17.83 -13.04 4.16
N VAL A 22 17.66 -14.06 3.31
CA VAL A 22 16.58 -14.16 2.33
C VAL A 22 15.23 -14.25 3.03
N ALA A 23 15.09 -15.10 4.04
CA ALA A 23 13.87 -15.23 4.82
C ALA A 23 13.44 -13.88 5.40
N ARG A 24 14.35 -13.15 6.06
CA ARG A 24 14.06 -11.79 6.58
C ARG A 24 13.68 -10.80 5.48
N ARG A 25 14.34 -10.83 4.31
CA ARG A 25 14.01 -9.96 3.17
C ARG A 25 12.62 -10.28 2.60
N GLN A 26 12.27 -11.57 2.49
CA GLN A 26 10.96 -12.01 2.03
C GLN A 26 9.87 -11.59 3.02
N THR A 27 10.07 -11.79 4.32
CA THR A 27 9.12 -11.33 5.36
C THR A 27 8.94 -9.81 5.29
N ARG A 28 10.02 -9.02 5.18
CA ARG A 28 9.90 -7.56 5.04
C ARG A 28 9.09 -7.17 3.81
N ARG A 29 9.40 -7.73 2.64
CA ARG A 29 8.64 -7.47 1.40
C ARG A 29 7.17 -7.87 1.53
N ALA A 30 6.89 -9.02 2.14
CA ALA A 30 5.54 -9.47 2.39
C ALA A 30 4.79 -8.50 3.31
N VAL A 31 5.39 -8.08 4.42
CA VAL A 31 4.78 -7.11 5.36
C VAL A 31 4.47 -5.78 4.67
N TYR A 32 5.41 -5.23 3.89
CA TYR A 32 5.15 -4.00 3.14
C TYR A 32 4.05 -4.18 2.09
N GLY A 33 4.06 -5.31 1.37
CA GLY A 33 3.03 -5.64 0.38
C GLY A 33 1.64 -5.80 1.01
N THR A 34 1.53 -6.56 2.10
CA THR A 34 0.26 -6.78 2.79
C THR A 34 -0.23 -5.52 3.51
N ALA A 35 0.66 -4.69 4.05
CA ALA A 35 0.29 -3.40 4.63
C ALA A 35 -0.32 -2.47 3.58
N ALA A 36 0.24 -2.41 2.37
CA ALA A 36 -0.31 -1.60 1.28
C ALA A 36 -1.71 -2.09 0.85
N VAL A 37 -1.88 -3.41 0.69
CA VAL A 37 -3.19 -4.01 0.35
C VAL A 37 -4.21 -3.78 1.47
N GLY A 38 -3.81 -3.97 2.73
CA GLY A 38 -4.67 -3.74 3.89
C GLY A 38 -5.10 -2.27 4.02
N ALA A 39 -4.18 -1.33 3.79
CA ALA A 39 -4.49 0.09 3.79
C ALA A 39 -5.47 0.48 2.67
N ALA A 40 -5.27 -0.04 1.46
CA ALA A 40 -6.19 0.20 0.34
C ALA A 40 -7.59 -0.37 0.61
N ALA A 41 -7.67 -1.59 1.16
CA ALA A 41 -8.95 -2.20 1.54
C ALA A 41 -9.67 -1.40 2.63
N ALA A 42 -8.95 -0.95 3.66
CA ALA A 42 -9.50 -0.12 4.72
C ALA A 42 -10.01 1.23 4.21
N ALA A 43 -9.24 1.90 3.32
CA ALA A 43 -9.66 3.15 2.70
C ALA A 43 -10.90 2.98 1.82
N GLY A 44 -10.96 1.91 1.02
CA GLY A 44 -12.13 1.58 0.20
C GLY A 44 -13.38 1.29 1.04
N ALA A 45 -13.24 0.51 2.11
CA ALA A 45 -14.34 0.23 3.04
C ALA A 45 -14.81 1.50 3.75
N TYR A 46 -13.89 2.33 4.23
CA TYR A 46 -14.21 3.60 4.88
C TYR A 46 -14.98 4.52 3.93
N GLY A 47 -14.51 4.68 2.70
CA GLY A 47 -15.22 5.43 1.66
C GLY A 47 -16.61 4.88 1.34
N TYR A 48 -16.76 3.55 1.31
CA TYR A 48 -18.06 2.91 1.07
C TYR A 48 -19.08 3.19 2.18
N TYR A 49 -18.69 3.08 3.46
CA TYR A 49 -19.61 3.30 4.59
C TYR A 49 -19.88 4.78 4.88
N HIS A 50 -18.91 5.67 4.67
CA HIS A 50 -19.07 7.09 4.97
C HIS A 50 -19.67 7.92 3.84
N TYR A 51 -19.88 7.33 2.67
CA TYR A 51 -20.51 7.99 1.55
C TYR A 51 -21.94 7.49 1.38
N PRO A 52 -22.97 8.31 1.64
CA PRO A 52 -24.36 7.91 1.45
C PRO A 52 -24.64 7.80 -0.06
N SER A 53 -24.33 6.64 -0.62
CA SER A 53 -24.75 6.24 -1.97
C SER A 53 -26.00 5.39 -1.84
N ASN A 54 -27.14 6.04 -1.62
CA ASN A 54 -28.45 5.40 -1.73
C ASN A 54 -28.81 5.21 -3.21
N GLY A 55 -28.01 4.40 -3.90
CA GLY A 55 -28.28 3.74 -5.18
C GLY A 55 -28.60 4.60 -6.41
N GLN A 56 -28.90 5.90 -6.28
CA GLN A 56 -29.55 6.72 -7.30
C GLN A 56 -28.88 8.10 -7.51
N GLY A 57 -27.69 8.32 -6.94
CA GLY A 57 -26.96 9.59 -6.99
C GLY A 57 -26.31 9.94 -5.64
N PHE A 58 -25.32 10.84 -5.64
CA PHE A 58 -24.75 11.41 -4.43
C PHE A 58 -25.85 12.20 -3.70
N VAL A 59 -26.28 11.77 -2.51
CA VAL A 59 -27.14 12.62 -1.68
C VAL A 59 -26.25 13.66 -1.02
N CYS A 60 -26.43 14.92 -1.42
CA CYS A 60 -25.70 16.02 -0.82
C CYS A 60 -26.15 16.21 0.63
N GLN A 61 -25.32 15.76 1.57
CA GLN A 61 -25.53 16.03 2.99
C GLN A 61 -25.02 17.46 3.27
N PRO A 62 -25.83 18.36 3.86
CA PRO A 62 -25.41 19.74 4.13
C PRO A 62 -24.09 19.80 4.91
N GLY A 63 -23.12 20.56 4.41
CA GLY A 63 -21.79 20.69 5.01
C GLY A 63 -20.75 19.65 4.58
N THR A 64 -21.10 18.70 3.70
CA THR A 64 -20.14 17.76 3.09
C THR A 64 -19.69 18.25 1.71
N TYR A 65 -18.56 17.75 1.22
CA TYR A 65 -18.06 18.06 -0.13
C TYR A 65 -18.28 16.88 -1.07
N PHE A 66 -18.80 17.15 -2.27
CA PHE A 66 -18.88 16.17 -3.36
C PHE A 66 -17.85 16.47 -4.45
N ARG A 67 -17.37 15.44 -5.14
CA ARG A 67 -16.54 15.64 -6.34
C ARG A 67 -17.46 15.58 -7.57
N GLY A 68 -17.55 16.67 -8.31
CA GLY A 68 -18.33 16.74 -9.55
C GLY A 68 -17.63 16.03 -10.71
N GLU A 69 -18.35 15.86 -11.82
CA GLU A 69 -17.80 15.31 -13.07
C GLU A 69 -16.69 16.19 -13.67
N ASP A 70 -16.67 17.47 -13.29
CA ASP A 70 -15.61 18.44 -13.59
C ASP A 70 -14.31 18.21 -12.79
N GLY A 71 -14.29 17.21 -11.91
CA GLY A 71 -13.16 16.84 -11.05
C GLY A 71 -12.94 17.77 -9.84
N ARG A 72 -13.76 18.82 -9.68
CA ARG A 72 -13.66 19.78 -8.58
C ARG A 72 -14.46 19.32 -7.38
N GLN A 73 -14.05 19.76 -6.19
CA GLN A 73 -14.86 19.58 -4.98
C GLN A 73 -15.85 20.73 -4.83
N HIS A 74 -17.12 20.38 -4.70
CA HIS A 74 -18.24 21.30 -4.52
C HIS A 74 -18.83 21.09 -3.13
N LEU A 75 -19.16 22.18 -2.45
CA LEU A 75 -19.81 22.13 -1.14
C LEU A 75 -21.29 21.80 -1.34
N CYS A 76 -21.78 20.78 -0.64
CA CYS A 76 -23.20 20.52 -0.50
C CYS A 76 -23.80 21.57 0.44
N GLN A 77 -24.40 22.61 -0.14
CA GLN A 77 -25.28 23.56 0.56
C GLN A 77 -26.74 23.13 0.41
#